data_AF-A0A970QCY7-F1
#
_entry.id   AF-A0A970QCY7-F1
#
_cell.length_a   1.000
_cell.length_b   1.000
_cell.length_c   1.000
_cell.angle_alpha   90.00
_cell.angle_beta   90.00
_cell.angle_gamma   90.00
#
_symmetry.space_group_name_H-M   'P 1'
#
loop_
_entity.id
_entity.type
_entity.pdbx_description
1 polymer ?
#
loop_
_entity_poly.entity_id
_entity_poly.type
_entity_poly.pdbx_seq_one_letter_code
_entity_poly.pdbx_strand_id
1 'polypeptide(L)'
;MFSPTVQKLIDELTKLPGVGPRTAQRLAFHILKLPPDEALPLAHALIEVKETVRFCSTCFNLTEQELCPICLDASRDQTTICVV
;
A
#
# COMPACT_ATOMS: atom_id res chain seq x y z
N MET A 1 -21.99 20.52 2.92
CA MET A 1 -22.23 19.29 2.14
C MET A 1 -21.16 19.26 1.05
N PHE A 2 -20.31 18.24 1.01
CA PHE A 2 -19.23 18.14 0.02
C PHE A 2 -19.77 17.53 -1.29
N SER A 3 -19.03 17.71 -2.39
CA SER A 3 -19.27 16.94 -3.62
C SER A 3 -19.26 15.43 -3.29
N PRO A 4 -20.15 14.61 -3.88
CA PRO A 4 -20.19 13.17 -3.65
C PRO A 4 -18.82 12.48 -3.85
N THR A 5 -18.03 12.95 -4.81
CA THR A 5 -16.69 12.41 -5.10
C THR A 5 -15.70 12.71 -3.97
N VAL A 6 -15.76 13.92 -3.39
CA VAL A 6 -14.89 14.29 -2.26
C VAL A 6 -15.28 13.50 -1.01
N GLN A 7 -16.58 13.32 -0.76
CA GLN A 7 -17.05 12.52 0.35
C GLN A 7 -16.57 11.07 0.25
N LYS A 8 -16.68 10.46 -0.94
CA LYS A 8 -16.16 9.10 -1.18
C LYS A 8 -14.67 8.99 -0.86
N LEU A 9 -13.85 9.96 -1.27
CA LEU A 9 -12.42 9.95 -0.94
C LEU A 9 -12.17 10.03 0.57
N ILE A 10 -12.92 10.87 1.29
CA ILE A 10 -12.82 10.98 2.76
C ILE A 10 -13.17 9.65 3.42
N ASP A 11 -14.24 9.01 2.96
CA ASP A 11 -14.74 7.75 3.52
C ASP A 11 -13.72 6.62 3.32
N GLU A 12 -13.11 6.50 2.13
CA GLU A 12 -12.05 5.51 1.87
C GLU A 12 -10.79 5.78 2.71
N LEU A 13 -10.36 7.04 2.83
CA LEU A 13 -9.20 7.40 3.64
C LEU A 13 -9.42 7.12 5.13
N THR A 14 -10.65 7.23 5.63
CA THR A 14 -10.99 6.96 7.04
C THR A 14 -10.88 5.47 7.39
N LYS A 15 -10.90 4.56 6.41
CA LYS A 15 -10.72 3.12 6.64
C LYS A 15 -9.27 2.74 6.93
N LEU A 16 -8.31 3.64 6.67
CA LEU A 16 -6.90 3.37 6.90
C LEU A 16 -6.57 3.40 8.40
N PRO A 17 -5.74 2.48 8.90
CA PRO A 17 -5.34 2.46 10.30
C PRO A 17 -4.63 3.78 10.66
N GLY A 18 -5.07 4.43 11.73
CA GLY A 18 -4.52 5.70 12.21
C GLY A 18 -5.07 6.96 11.51
N VAL A 19 -6.01 6.83 10.57
CA VAL A 19 -6.63 7.97 9.88
C VAL A 19 -8.07 8.19 10.36
N GLY A 20 -8.25 9.13 11.30
CA GLY A 20 -9.58 9.56 11.72
C GLY A 20 -10.26 10.53 10.73
N PRO A 21 -11.57 10.82 10.89
CA PRO A 21 -12.35 11.63 9.94
C PRO A 21 -11.75 13.02 9.67
N ARG A 22 -11.22 13.69 10.71
CA ARG A 22 -10.56 15.00 10.57
C ARG A 22 -9.28 14.92 9.73
N THR A 23 -8.51 13.86 9.90
CA THR A 23 -7.28 13.62 9.14
C THR A 23 -7.60 13.24 7.70
N ALA A 24 -8.58 12.35 7.48
CA ALA A 24 -9.06 11.97 6.15
C ALA A 24 -9.53 13.20 5.35
N GLN A 25 -10.34 14.07 5.96
CA GLN A 25 -10.78 15.33 5.35
C GLN A 25 -9.59 16.23 4.97
N ARG A 26 -8.60 16.38 5.87
CA ARG A 26 -7.39 17.17 5.58
C ARG A 26 -6.60 16.60 4.39
N LEU A 27 -6.45 15.28 4.33
CA LEU A 27 -5.75 14.59 3.24
C LEU A 27 -6.52 14.71 1.91
N ALA A 28 -7.84 14.51 1.93
CA ALA A 28 -8.68 14.66 0.73
C ALA A 28 -8.58 16.07 0.13
N PHE A 29 -8.60 17.11 0.97
CA PHE A 29 -8.41 18.49 0.50
C PHE A 29 -7.00 18.80 0.03
N HIS A 30 -5.99 18.12 0.58
CA HIS A 30 -4.63 18.23 0.07
C HIS A 30 -4.55 17.64 -1.34
N ILE A 31 -5.02 16.41 -1.54
CA ILE A 31 -5.05 15.72 -2.85
C ILE A 31 -5.83 16.53 -3.89
N LEU A 32 -6.97 17.12 -3.52
CA LEU A 32 -7.77 17.95 -4.42
C LEU A 32 -7.02 19.18 -4.95
N LYS A 33 -6.04 19.70 -4.21
CA LYS A 33 -5.23 20.86 -4.60
C LYS A 33 -3.98 20.49 -5.41
N LEU A 34 -3.60 19.22 -5.41
CA LEU A 34 -2.45 18.75 -6.17
C LEU A 34 -2.77 18.76 -7.67
N PRO A 35 -1.78 19.02 -8.53
CA PRO A 35 -1.96 18.82 -9.95
C PRO A 35 -2.08 17.31 -10.27
N PRO A 36 -2.72 16.93 -11.40
CA PRO A 36 -3.01 15.53 -11.71
C PRO A 36 -1.76 14.63 -11.77
N ASP A 37 -0.64 15.16 -12.23
CA ASP A 37 0.65 14.47 -12.33
C ASP A 37 1.28 14.15 -10.96
N GLU A 38 0.87 14.82 -9.89
CA GLU A 38 1.25 14.47 -8.51
C GLU A 38 0.21 13.56 -7.83
N ALA A 39 -1.08 13.74 -8.12
CA ALA A 39 -2.15 12.97 -7.49
C ALA A 39 -2.31 11.55 -8.07
N LEU A 40 -2.15 11.39 -9.38
CA LEU A 40 -2.37 10.10 -10.07
C LEU A 40 -1.33 9.03 -9.73
N PRO A 41 -0.03 9.34 -9.57
CA PRO A 41 0.95 8.34 -9.16
C PRO A 41 0.61 7.66 -7.82
N LEU A 42 0.02 8.39 -6.87
CA LEU A 42 -0.45 7.80 -5.61
C LEU A 42 -1.55 6.76 -5.84
N ALA A 43 -2.52 7.06 -6.71
CA ALA A 43 -3.58 6.12 -7.06
C ALA A 43 -3.03 4.88 -7.78
N HIS A 44 -2.07 5.06 -8.69
CA HIS A 44 -1.42 3.96 -9.41
C HIS A 44 -0.61 3.07 -8.47
N ALA A 45 0.16 3.64 -7.54
CA ALA A 45 0.93 2.88 -6.55
C ALA A 45 0.03 1.97 -5.68
N LEU A 46 -1.18 2.44 -5.33
CA LEU A 46 -2.15 1.63 -4.59
C LEU A 46 -2.69 0.44 -5.41
N ILE A 47 -2.89 0.63 -6.72
CA ILE A 47 -3.33 -0.43 -7.62
C ILE A 47 -2.19 -1.44 -7.80
N GLU A 48 -1.00 -0.95 -8.13
CA GLU A 48 0.19 -1.76 -8.38
C GLU A 48 0.51 -2.66 -7.19
N VAL A 49 0.60 -2.12 -5.97
CA VAL A 49 0.90 -2.93 -4.79
C VAL A 49 -0.15 -4.02 -4.54
N LYS A 50 -1.40 -3.79 -4.95
CA LYS A 50 -2.48 -4.77 -4.75
C LYS A 50 -2.44 -5.89 -5.79
N GLU A 51 -1.90 -5.63 -6.97
CA GLU A 51 -1.82 -6.56 -8.09
C GLU A 51 -0.50 -7.34 -8.15
N THR A 52 0.62 -6.69 -7.81
CA THR A 52 1.96 -7.26 -7.96
C THR A 52 2.44 -7.96 -6.70
N VAL A 53 2.24 -7.33 -5.54
CA VAL A 53 2.79 -7.83 -4.27
C VAL A 53 1.99 -9.02 -3.76
N ARG A 54 2.72 -10.07 -3.43
CA ARG A 54 2.22 -11.34 -2.89
C ARG A 54 3.10 -11.82 -1.75
N PHE A 55 2.66 -12.90 -1.11
CA PHE A 55 3.44 -13.58 -0.08
C PHE A 55 4.30 -14.68 -0.68
N CYS A 56 5.54 -14.76 -0.23
CA CYS A 56 6.47 -15.85 -0.54
C CYS A 56 5.86 -17.19 -0.13
N SER A 57 5.96 -18.21 -0.99
CA SER A 57 5.41 -19.55 -0.72
C SER A 57 6.11 -20.29 0.43
N THR A 58 7.33 -19.88 0.80
CA THR A 58 8.12 -20.53 1.87
C THR A 58 8.03 -19.80 3.21
N CYS A 59 8.32 -18.49 3.23
CA CYS A 59 8.46 -17.72 4.48
C CYS A 59 7.38 -16.66 4.68
N PHE A 60 6.41 -16.54 3.75
CA PHE A 60 5.36 -15.52 3.78
C PHE A 60 5.86 -14.07 3.85
N ASN A 61 7.13 -13.81 3.50
CA ASN A 61 7.61 -12.45 3.29
C ASN A 61 7.00 -11.83 2.03
N LEU A 62 6.95 -10.50 1.95
CA LEU A 62 6.47 -9.79 0.77
C LEU A 62 7.46 -9.96 -0.40
N THR A 63 6.91 -10.24 -1.58
CA THR A 63 7.68 -10.39 -2.83
C THR A 63 6.74 -10.18 -4.02
N GLU A 64 7.30 -9.97 -5.21
CA GLU A 64 6.56 -9.95 -6.48
C GLU A 64 6.68 -11.29 -7.24
N GLN A 65 7.54 -12.19 -6.75
CA GLN A 65 7.80 -13.51 -7.33
C GLN A 65 7.19 -14.64 -6.46
N GLU A 66 7.31 -15.89 -6.89
CA GLU A 66 6.87 -17.04 -6.08
C GLU A 66 7.68 -17.18 -4.78
N LEU A 67 9.00 -16.97 -4.88
CA LEU A 67 9.93 -16.97 -3.76
C LEU A 67 10.47 -15.56 -3.55
N CYS A 68 10.66 -15.17 -2.28
CA CYS A 68 11.32 -13.90 -1.99
C CYS A 68 12.84 -13.98 -2.26
N PRO A 69 13.52 -12.84 -2.47
CA PRO A 69 14.97 -12.82 -2.69
C PRO A 69 15.79 -13.53 -1.62
N ILE A 70 15.29 -13.55 -0.37
CA ILE A 70 15.95 -14.24 0.76
C ILE A 70 15.88 -15.76 0.59
N CYS A 71 14.74 -16.31 0.15
CA CYS A 71 14.58 -17.75 -0.06
C CYS A 71 15.29 -18.25 -1.32
N LEU A 72 15.45 -17.40 -2.33
CA LEU A 72 16.16 -17.73 -3.58
C LEU A 72 17.69 -17.69 -3.42
N ASP A 73 18.19 -17.00 -2.40
CA ASP A 73 19.62 -16.80 -2.21
C ASP A 73 20.30 -18.05 -1.64
N ALA A 74 21.02 -18.76 -2.52
CA ALA A 74 21.79 -19.96 -2.18
C ALA A 74 23.01 -19.69 -1.29
N SER A 75 23.43 -18.43 -1.11
CA SER A 75 24.53 -18.08 -0.21
C SER A 75 24.11 -18.03 1.26
N ARG A 76 22.81 -18.06 1.55
CA ARG A 76 22.28 -18.03 2.91
C ARG A 76 22.29 -19.40 3.57
N ASP A 77 22.51 -19.38 4.89
CA ASP A 77 22.33 -20.55 5.74
C ASP A 77 20.85 -20.99 5.74
N GLN A 78 20.60 -22.17 5.19
CA GLN A 78 19.26 -22.78 5.09
C GLN A 78 18.87 -23.56 6.36
N THR A 79 19.73 -23.63 7.37
CA THR A 79 19.47 -24.35 8.63
C THR A 79 18.92 -23.47 9.74
N THR A 80 19.00 -22.14 9.58
CA THR A 80 18.58 -21.16 10.60
C THR A 80 17.40 -20.33 10.10
N ILE A 81 16.31 -20.26 10.87
CA ILE A 81 15.11 -19.45 10.57
C ILE A 81 14.91 -18.38 11.65
N CYS A 82 14.70 -17.13 11.24
CA CYS A 82 14.28 -16.03 12.12
C CYS A 82 12.78 -15.79 11.97
N VAL A 83 12.00 -16.05 13.01
CA VAL A 83 10.54 -15.88 13.02
C VAL A 83 10.18 -14.45 13.43
N VAL A 84 9.35 -13.76 12.64
CA VAL A 84 8.90 -12.37 12.82
C VAL A 84 7.40 -12.20 12.64
#